data_AF-A0AAQ4DZ46-F1
#
_entry.id   AF-A0AAQ4DZ46-F1
#
_cell.length_a   1.000
_cell.length_b   1.000
_cell.length_c   1.000
_cell.angle_alpha   90.00
_cell.angle_beta   90.00
_cell.angle_gamma   90.00
#
_symmetry.space_group_name_H-M   'P 1'
#
loop_
_entity.id
_entity.type
_entity.pdbx_description
1 polymer ?
#
loop_
_entity_poly.entity_id
_entity_poly.type
_entity_poly.pdbx_seq_one_letter_code
_entity_poly.pdbx_strand_id
1 'polypeptide(L)'
;MIRIVTRFCLFLGSYEIMYDPRRTFGVRLANGSYNGIIGLLQTGAADLAAAPVIMRYDRAQVATYTPVLYTSQCALIAVAEEASVNAFSYFFVFDWEVRDTPCL
;
A
#
# COMPACT_ATOMS: atom_id res chain seq x y z
N MET A 1 13.81 8.45 -3.30
CA MET A 1 13.46 9.21 -2.08
C MET A 1 14.67 9.86 -1.41
N ILE A 2 15.77 9.13 -1.17
CA ILE A 2 17.02 9.71 -0.60
C ILE A 2 17.51 10.94 -1.40
N ARG A 3 17.45 10.91 -2.74
CA ARG A 3 17.82 12.05 -3.60
C ARG A 3 16.98 13.32 -3.39
N ILE A 4 15.72 13.21 -2.94
CA ILE A 4 14.88 14.37 -2.61
C ILE A 4 15.37 15.00 -1.30
N VAL A 5 15.64 14.17 -0.29
CA VAL A 5 16.16 14.62 1.01
C VAL A 5 17.52 15.28 0.84
N THR A 6 18.43 14.68 0.08
CA THR A 6 19.77 15.26 -0.18
C THR A 6 19.69 16.62 -0.87
N ARG A 7 18.76 16.82 -1.82
CA ARG A 7 18.56 18.13 -2.45
C ARG A 7 17.94 19.17 -1.53
N PHE A 8 17.05 18.75 -0.63
CA PHE A 8 16.43 19.64 0.35
C PHE A 8 17.42 20.06 1.46
N CYS A 9 18.21 19.11 1.97
CA CYS A 9 19.21 19.37 3.01
C CYS A 9 20.42 20.16 2.52
N LEU A 10 20.73 20.17 1.22
CA LEU A 10 21.76 21.06 0.65
C LEU A 10 21.49 22.54 0.94
N PHE A 11 20.24 22.92 1.24
CA PHE A 11 19.87 24.29 1.62
C PHE A 11 19.82 24.55 3.13
N LEU A 12 19.76 23.51 3.98
CA LEU A 12 19.38 23.64 5.39
C LEU A 12 20.45 23.18 6.40
N GLY A 13 21.54 22.56 5.95
CA GLY A 13 22.67 22.17 6.80
C GLY A 13 22.82 20.66 7.01
N SER A 14 23.38 20.25 8.16
CA SER A 14 23.61 18.85 8.51
C SER A 14 22.31 18.10 8.81
N TYR A 15 22.23 16.84 8.41
CA TYR A 15 21.08 15.98 8.67
C TYR A 15 21.55 14.61 9.16
N GLU A 16 20.74 13.98 9.99
CA GLU A 16 20.93 12.60 10.44
C GLU A 16 19.74 11.77 9.94
N ILE A 17 20.03 10.65 9.27
CA ILE A 17 18.98 9.73 8.83
C ILE A 17 18.73 8.72 9.95
N MET A 18 17.54 8.78 10.52
CA MET A 18 17.03 7.75 11.43
C MET A 18 15.99 6.88 10.71
N TYR A 19 15.97 5.60 11.06
CA TYR A 19 14.94 4.66 10.62
C TYR A 19 14.06 4.25 11.80
N ASP A 20 12.75 4.11 11.56
CA ASP A 20 11.84 3.48 12.52
C ASP A 20 12.23 2.00 12.69
N PRO A 21 12.51 1.52 13.92
CA PRO A 21 12.85 0.12 14.18
C PRO A 21 11.77 -0.85 13.70
N ARG A 22 10.50 -0.42 13.72
CA ARG A 22 9.34 -1.25 13.35
C ARG A 22 9.01 -1.19 11.86
N ARG A 23 9.65 -0.30 11.09
CA ARG A 23 9.40 -0.06 9.66
C ARG A 23 7.91 0.20 9.34
N THR A 24 7.24 0.92 10.22
CA THR A 24 5.81 1.25 10.11
C THR A 24 5.61 2.73 9.82
N PHE A 25 4.60 3.07 9.00
CA PHE A 25 4.32 4.48 8.69
C PHE A 25 3.74 5.23 9.88
N GLY A 26 2.81 4.60 10.59
CA GLY A 26 2.17 5.15 11.77
C GLY A 26 0.66 4.95 11.78
N VAL A 27 0.19 4.24 12.78
CA VAL A 27 -1.21 3.93 13.07
C VAL A 27 -1.53 4.51 14.44
N ARG A 28 -2.71 5.12 14.56
CA ARG A 28 -3.21 5.60 15.83
C ARG A 28 -3.57 4.41 16.74
N LEU A 29 -2.96 4.38 17.91
CA LEU A 29 -3.20 3.38 18.95
C LEU A 29 -4.42 3.80 19.80
N ALA A 30 -4.99 2.86 20.56
CA ALA A 30 -6.14 3.12 21.42
C ALA A 30 -5.88 4.19 22.49
N ASN A 31 -4.62 4.34 22.91
CA ASN A 31 -4.19 5.39 23.85
C ASN A 31 -4.04 6.78 23.21
N GLY A 32 -4.32 6.93 21.91
CA GLY A 32 -4.19 8.18 21.17
C GLY A 32 -2.78 8.48 20.66
N SER A 33 -1.77 7.68 21.04
CA SER A 33 -0.42 7.79 20.50
C SER A 33 -0.32 7.17 19.11
N TYR A 34 0.71 7.54 18.35
CA TYR A 34 1.05 6.94 17.08
C TYR A 34 2.29 6.06 17.22
N ASN A 35 2.34 4.97 16.44
CA ASN A 35 3.57 4.22 16.24
C ASN A 35 4.30 4.69 14.97
N GLY A 36 5.44 4.07 14.67
CA GLY A 36 6.14 4.27 13.42
C GLY A 36 6.69 5.67 13.22
N ILE A 37 6.82 6.08 11.96
CA ILE A 37 7.38 7.38 11.60
C ILE A 37 6.54 8.54 12.17
N ILE A 38 5.20 8.42 12.17
CA ILE A 38 4.33 9.43 12.81
C ILE A 38 4.52 9.47 14.32
N GLY A 39 4.76 8.32 14.97
CA GLY A 39 5.10 8.27 16.39
C GLY A 39 6.40 8.99 16.72
N LEU A 40 7.43 8.82 15.87
CA LEU A 40 8.71 9.52 16.03
C LEU A 40 8.56 11.04 15.89
N LEU A 41 7.70 11.51 14.99
CA LEU A 41 7.33 12.93 14.90
C LEU A 41 6.56 13.39 16.15
N GLN A 42 5.61 12.58 16.64
CA GLN A 42 4.81 12.91 17.81
C GLN A 42 5.67 13.10 19.07
N THR A 43 6.68 12.26 19.26
CA THR A 43 7.58 12.32 20.42
C THR A 43 8.72 13.31 20.25
N GLY A 44 8.84 13.97 19.08
CA GLY A 44 9.97 14.86 18.77
C GLY A 44 11.32 14.14 18.62
N ALA A 45 11.30 12.82 18.38
CA ALA A 45 12.52 12.05 18.12
C ALA A 45 13.03 12.26 16.69
N ALA A 46 12.15 12.67 15.78
CA ALA A 46 12.47 13.11 14.43
C ALA A 46 11.82 14.46 14.15
N ASP A 47 12.56 15.36 13.49
CA ASP A 47 12.03 16.67 13.08
C ASP A 47 11.32 16.63 11.73
N LEU A 48 11.74 15.70 10.85
CA LEU A 48 11.22 15.56 9.50
C LEU A 48 11.03 14.09 9.14
N ALA A 49 9.88 13.77 8.55
CA ALA A 49 9.60 12.46 7.98
C ALA A 49 9.59 12.53 6.46
N ALA A 50 10.58 11.90 5.83
CA ALA A 50 10.60 11.70 4.39
C ALA A 50 10.26 10.23 4.07
N ALA A 51 9.01 9.97 3.71
CA ALA A 51 8.51 8.64 3.39
C ALA A 51 7.33 8.73 2.39
N PRO A 52 6.99 7.65 1.66
CA PRO A 52 5.80 7.60 0.81
C PRO A 52 4.52 7.51 1.65
N VAL A 53 4.24 8.55 2.43
CA VAL A 53 3.13 8.60 3.38
C VAL A 53 1.91 9.19 2.68
N ILE A 54 0.81 8.45 2.73
CA ILE A 54 -0.50 8.96 2.32
C ILE A 54 -0.93 10.01 3.34
N MET A 55 -1.25 11.22 2.86
CA MET A 55 -1.83 12.28 3.68
C MET A 55 -3.21 11.82 4.17
N ARG A 56 -3.37 11.72 5.49
CA ARG A 56 -4.63 11.35 6.12
C ARG A 56 -4.93 12.32 7.25
N TYR A 57 -6.22 12.53 7.49
CA TYR A 57 -6.69 13.49 8.50
C TYR A 57 -6.28 13.13 9.92
N ASP A 58 -6.26 11.83 10.26
CA ASP A 58 -5.82 11.34 11.57
C ASP A 58 -4.39 11.80 11.90
N ARG A 59 -3.46 11.60 10.95
CA ARG A 59 -2.05 11.96 11.08
C ARG A 59 -1.79 13.47 10.98
N ALA A 60 -2.67 14.22 10.31
CA ALA A 60 -2.60 15.67 10.23
C ALA A 60 -2.79 16.37 11.59
N GLN A 61 -3.32 15.65 12.60
CA GLN A 61 -3.43 16.15 13.97
C GLN A 61 -2.08 16.21 14.70
N VAL A 62 -1.07 15.50 14.21
CA VAL A 62 0.24 15.36 14.84
C VAL A 62 1.33 16.04 14.01
N ALA A 63 1.25 15.95 12.69
CA ALA A 63 2.27 16.46 11.79
C ALA A 63 1.65 17.29 10.67
N THR A 64 2.33 18.38 10.31
CA THR A 64 1.97 19.20 9.16
C THR A 64 2.57 18.61 7.89
N TYR A 65 1.75 18.45 6.85
CA TYR A 65 2.20 17.97 5.54
C TYR A 65 2.77 19.10 4.68
N THR A 66 3.76 18.75 3.86
CA THR A 66 4.16 19.58 2.72
C THR A 66 3.09 19.54 1.63
N PRO A 67 3.16 20.43 0.63
CA PRO A 67 2.41 20.24 -0.61
C PRO A 67 2.65 18.85 -1.22
N VAL A 68 1.68 18.37 -2.00
CA VAL A 68 1.71 17.04 -2.61
C VAL A 68 2.89 16.91 -3.55
N LEU A 69 3.85 16.05 -3.21
CA LEU A 69 5.04 15.82 -4.04
C LEU A 69 4.76 14.90 -5.24
N TYR A 70 3.86 13.94 -5.07
CA TYR A 70 3.39 13.05 -6.12
C TYR A 70 2.05 12.44 -5.71
N THR A 71 1.25 12.06 -6.70
CA THR A 71 -0.04 11.38 -6.49
C THR A 71 0.09 9.93 -6.95
N SER A 72 -0.41 9.00 -6.15
CA SER A 72 -0.46 7.58 -6.46
C SER A 72 -1.89 7.06 -6.37
N GLN A 73 -2.21 6.01 -7.12
CA GLN A 73 -3.52 5.39 -7.16
C GLN A 73 -3.44 3.97 -6.60
N CYS A 74 -4.49 3.52 -5.92
CA CYS A 74 -4.60 2.13 -5.51
C CYS A 74 -5.15 1.31 -6.69
N ALA A 75 -4.40 0.31 -7.12
CA ALA A 75 -4.81 -0.60 -8.19
C ALA A 75 -4.88 -2.03 -7.63
N LEU A 76 -5.89 -2.78 -8.09
CA LEU A 76 -5.93 -4.22 -7.88
C LEU A 76 -5.02 -4.88 -8.91
N ILE A 77 -4.00 -5.58 -8.44
CA ILE A 77 -3.13 -6.38 -9.28
C ILE A 77 -3.58 -7.82 -9.11
N ALA A 78 -4.18 -8.38 -10.15
CA ALA A 78 -4.53 -9.79 -10.22
C ALA A 78 -3.66 -10.45 -11.29
N VAL A 79 -3.15 -11.65 -10.98
CA VAL A 79 -2.50 -12.49 -11.99
C VAL A 79 -3.62 -13.20 -12.74
N ALA A 80 -3.72 -12.95 -14.04
CA ALA A 80 -4.56 -13.76 -14.89
C ALA A 80 -3.87 -15.11 -15.10
N GLU A 81 -4.50 -16.20 -14.65
CA GLU A 81 -4.12 -17.54 -15.11
C GLU A 81 -4.56 -17.69 -16.57
N GLU A 82 -3.69 -18.26 -17.41
CA GLU A 82 -4.10 -18.69 -18.74
C GLU A 82 -5.22 -19.72 -18.59
N ALA A 83 -6.32 -19.51 -19.31
CA ALA A 83 -7.44 -20.43 -19.30
C ALA A 83 -6.96 -21.80 -19.82
N SER A 84 -6.72 -22.75 -18.91
CA SER A 84 -6.44 -24.13 -19.29
C SER A 84 -7.75 -24.75 -19.77
N VAL A 85 -7.79 -25.07 -21.07
CA VAL A 85 -8.95 -25.77 -21.64
C VAL A 85 -8.95 -27.18 -21.09
N ASN A 86 -9.87 -27.48 -20.18
CA ASN A 86 -10.07 -28.85 -19.72
C ASN A 86 -10.75 -29.64 -20.84
N ALA A 87 -10.11 -30.69 -21.37
CA ALA A 87 -10.70 -31.54 -22.41
C ALA A 87 -12.00 -32.23 -21.96
N PHE A 88 -12.25 -32.34 -20.64
CA PHE A 88 -13.51 -32.84 -20.10
C PHE A 88 -14.64 -31.79 -20.07
N SER A 89 -14.36 -30.51 -20.37
CA SER A 89 -15.38 -29.47 -20.52
C SER A 89 -16.43 -29.80 -21.59
N TYR A 90 -16.05 -30.55 -22.62
CA TYR A 90 -16.95 -31.03 -23.66
C TYR A 90 -18.05 -31.97 -23.13
N PHE A 91 -17.79 -32.73 -22.06
CA PHE A 91 -18.81 -33.60 -21.47
C PHE A 91 -19.87 -32.83 -20.68
N PHE A 92 -19.58 -31.62 -20.23
CA PHE A 92 -20.56 -30.77 -19.52
C PHE A 92 -21.53 -30.05 -20.47
N VAL A 93 -21.32 -30.12 -21.79
CA VAL A 93 -22.28 -29.57 -22.78
C VAL A 93 -23.46 -30.51 -22.99
N PHE A 94 -23.25 -31.81 -22.79
CA PHE A 94 -24.32 -32.79 -22.87
C PHE A 94 -24.85 -33.07 -21.47
N ASP A 95 -26.15 -32.83 -21.27
CA ASP A 95 -26.82 -33.38 -20.10
C ASP A 95 -26.75 -34.92 -20.18
N TRP A 96 -26.61 -35.58 -19.03
CA TRP A 96 -26.44 -37.04 -18.95
C TRP A 96 -27.67 -37.81 -19.47
N GLU A 97 -28.77 -37.10 -19.75
CA GLU A 97 -30.05 -37.60 -20.25
C GLU A 97 -30.07 -37.94 -21.76
N VAL A 98 -29.04 -37.62 -22.56
CA VAL A 98 -29.03 -37.95 -24.01
C VAL A 98 -28.71 -39.44 -24.28
N ARG A 99 -28.90 -40.33 -23.31
CA ARG A 99 -28.55 -41.75 -23.46
C ARG A 99 -29.66 -42.62 -24.07
N ASP A 100 -30.95 -42.27 -23.99
CA ASP A 100 -32.01 -43.24 -24.36
C ASP A 100 -33.29 -42.63 -24.98
N THR A 101 -33.21 -41.72 -25.96
CA THR A 101 -34.37 -41.45 -26.83
C THR A 101 -34.27 -42.33 -28.09
N PRO A 102 -35.06 -43.41 -28.22
CA PRO A 102 -35.12 -44.16 -29.48
C PRO A 102 -35.67 -43.24 -30.56
N CYS A 103 -34.92 -43.09 -31.64
CA CYS A 103 -35.33 -42.35 -32.82
C CYS A 103 -36.68 -42.90 -33.33
N LEU A 104 -37.70 -42.04 -33.34
CA LEU A 104 -38.95 -42.25 -34.08
C LEU A 104 -38.73 -42.06 -35.58
#